data_AF-A0B6G6-F1
#
_entry.id   AF-A0B6G6-F1
#
_cell.length_a   1.000
_cell.length_b   1.000
_cell.length_c   1.000
_cell.angle_alpha   90.00
_cell.angle_beta   90.00
_cell.angle_gamma   90.00
#
_symmetry.space_group_name_H-M   'P 1'
#
loop_
_entity.id
_entity.type
_entity.pdbx_description
1 polymer ?
#
loop_
_entity_poly.entity_id
_entity_poly.type
_entity_poly.pdbx_seq_one_letter_code
_entity_poly.pdbx_strand_id
1 'polypeptide(L)'
;MRVRVDGSEVSLRDGATLGEALEAANAAVSPGAVIGIIKGRGEKAKATDSYWLVTTKGRIRIDLLDTGLKDAWHEAVERIEGLEGRWSDSGAVAFGNFPSSISPGRGVHEYSRFDVLLGASGFESEKSQLIFIKRRHSAVYGVPSESRGIFARVVGGKNILDRLEKSDSILKVEPIVEWEDLTEKLVTSDMSFPLADGMEIYSRFEVELIQDAPKGAEFFLAATKDGALRVDAISSSYISSHILKGEPIDFEHREPRLEGAVTVRTSGRGLGHIFIYKADRTSNPGHSVVGRVTAGLDLLKLASPGQRLTAKVRPERFMVLGMPLSDAMELARSRGIEPSVDGYTGDDAVVIEQNPPTTMEVLKAGKVSLKAIQSSRLVRIELYDDLAPKTLDYFRHVVGLKERPVGPLPVFFVYENTVLFKPLIDALRYKELLPENKPTGPVPAGSIGVTNQVAKRTGLIGVKFVEDRRYGPSGEKFEGTNIIGRVIDLDKLRDVKEGEIVYVMEEKR
;
A
#
# COMPACT_ATOMS: atom_id res chain seq x y z
N MET A 1 -7.85 30.15 -6.64
CA MET A 1 -8.55 28.86 -6.49
C MET A 1 -8.06 28.09 -5.26
N ARG A 2 -8.88 27.16 -4.75
CA ARG A 2 -8.56 26.20 -3.69
C ARG A 2 -8.63 24.78 -4.25
N VAL A 3 -7.59 24.00 -3.97
CA VAL A 3 -7.51 22.57 -4.31
C VAL A 3 -7.17 21.78 -3.06
N ARG A 4 -7.40 20.46 -3.08
CA ARG A 4 -6.97 19.56 -1.99
C ARG A 4 -5.89 18.61 -2.48
N VAL A 5 -4.72 18.62 -1.85
CA VAL A 5 -3.61 17.71 -2.15
C VAL A 5 -3.44 16.76 -0.98
N ASP A 6 -3.62 15.46 -1.21
CA ASP A 6 -3.55 14.39 -0.19
C ASP A 6 -4.38 14.71 1.07
N GLY A 7 -5.56 15.31 0.86
CA GLY A 7 -6.49 15.73 1.91
C GLY A 7 -6.22 17.09 2.54
N SER A 8 -5.09 17.75 2.24
CA SER A 8 -4.73 19.08 2.73
C SER A 8 -5.19 20.17 1.76
N GLU A 9 -5.82 21.24 2.26
CA GLU A 9 -6.26 22.36 1.42
C GLU A 9 -5.09 23.28 1.05
N VAL A 10 -5.00 23.65 -0.23
CA VAL A 10 -3.96 24.52 -0.78
C VAL A 10 -4.61 25.66 -1.56
N SER A 11 -4.25 26.89 -1.21
CA SER A 11 -4.69 28.10 -1.93
C SER A 11 -3.66 28.48 -2.99
N LEU A 12 -4.11 28.57 -4.24
CA LEU A 12 -3.27 28.85 -5.41
C LEU A 12 -3.87 29.97 -6.26
N ARG A 13 -3.04 30.59 -7.09
CA ARG A 13 -3.50 31.49 -8.16
C ARG A 13 -4.35 30.72 -9.17
N ASP A 14 -5.24 31.41 -9.87
CA ASP A 14 -6.05 30.76 -10.90
C ASP A 14 -5.18 30.32 -12.09
N GLY A 15 -5.47 29.13 -12.61
CA GLY A 15 -4.67 28.49 -13.67
C GLY A 15 -3.32 27.97 -13.20
N ALA A 16 -3.09 27.82 -11.89
CA ALA A 16 -1.89 27.16 -11.38
C ALA A 16 -1.81 25.70 -11.85
N THR A 17 -0.59 25.17 -11.91
CA THR A 17 -0.33 23.83 -12.42
C THR A 17 -0.30 22.77 -11.31
N LEU A 18 -0.36 21.50 -11.71
CA LEU A 18 -0.20 20.37 -10.80
C LEU A 18 1.13 20.42 -10.03
N GLY A 19 2.23 20.80 -10.71
CA GLY A 19 3.54 20.95 -10.08
C GLY A 19 3.54 22.02 -8.97
N GLU A 20 2.96 23.19 -9.23
CA GLU A 20 2.85 24.27 -8.24
C GLU A 20 2.02 23.84 -7.02
N ALA A 21 0.95 23.06 -7.23
CA ALA A 21 0.13 22.54 -6.13
C ALA A 21 0.87 21.53 -5.25
N LEU A 22 1.64 20.61 -5.87
CA LEU A 22 2.44 19.63 -5.13
C LEU A 22 3.57 20.29 -4.33
N GLU A 23 4.23 21.28 -4.92
CA GLU A 23 5.28 22.04 -4.24
C GLU A 23 4.73 22.79 -3.03
N ALA A 24 3.60 23.51 -3.20
CA ALA A 24 2.93 24.21 -2.11
C ALA A 24 2.46 23.28 -0.98
N ALA A 25 2.12 22.03 -1.30
CA ALA A 25 1.73 21.00 -0.34
C ALA A 25 2.92 20.23 0.26
N ASN A 26 4.15 20.47 -0.20
CA ASN A 26 5.33 19.64 0.08
C ASN A 26 5.07 18.14 -0.18
N ALA A 27 4.37 17.86 -1.28
CA ALA A 27 3.97 16.52 -1.69
C ALA A 27 4.98 15.94 -2.69
N ALA A 28 5.89 15.11 -2.17
CA ALA A 28 6.86 14.41 -3.00
C ALA A 28 6.22 13.24 -3.78
N VAL A 29 6.54 13.13 -5.06
CA VAL A 29 6.09 12.07 -5.97
C VAL A 29 7.29 11.27 -6.45
N SER A 30 7.22 9.95 -6.37
CA SER A 30 8.31 9.09 -6.84
C SER A 30 8.51 9.20 -8.36
N PRO A 31 9.75 9.08 -8.86
CA PRO A 31 10.01 9.10 -10.30
C PRO A 31 9.15 8.09 -11.08
N GLY A 32 8.50 8.58 -12.14
CA GLY A 32 7.61 7.79 -12.99
C GLY A 32 6.30 7.36 -12.34
N ALA A 33 5.98 7.84 -11.13
CA ALA A 33 4.69 7.60 -10.51
C ALA A 33 3.60 8.51 -11.07
N VAL A 34 2.39 7.98 -11.14
CA VAL A 34 1.21 8.73 -11.59
C VAL A 34 0.49 9.37 -10.40
N ILE A 35 -0.26 10.43 -10.71
CA ILE A 35 -1.06 11.22 -9.77
C ILE A 35 -2.53 11.10 -10.18
N GLY A 36 -3.40 10.89 -9.20
CA GLY A 36 -4.85 10.86 -9.41
C GLY A 36 -5.45 12.24 -9.20
N ILE A 37 -6.38 12.65 -10.06
CA ILE A 37 -7.16 13.88 -9.87
C ILE A 37 -8.64 13.55 -9.99
N ILE A 38 -9.42 14.04 -9.03
CA ILE A 38 -10.88 13.93 -8.98
C ILE A 38 -11.48 15.32 -8.98
N LYS A 39 -12.49 15.53 -9.82
CA LYS A 39 -13.25 16.78 -9.87
C LYS A 39 -14.73 16.51 -9.58
N GLY A 40 -15.40 17.51 -9.00
CA GLY A 40 -16.84 17.49 -8.79
C GLY A 40 -17.34 16.70 -7.57
N ARG A 41 -16.46 16.15 -6.71
CA ARG A 41 -16.89 15.46 -5.48
C ARG A 41 -17.69 16.39 -4.56
N GLY A 42 -17.28 17.65 -4.42
CA GLY A 42 -18.02 18.63 -3.62
C GLY A 42 -19.42 18.90 -4.13
N GLU A 43 -19.61 18.96 -5.46
CA GLU A 43 -20.93 19.14 -6.08
C GLU A 43 -21.80 17.90 -5.89
N LYS A 44 -21.23 16.71 -6.09
CA LYS A 44 -21.93 15.42 -5.86
C LYS A 44 -22.30 15.22 -4.39
N ALA A 45 -21.45 15.64 -3.46
CA ALA A 45 -21.72 15.58 -2.03
C ALA A 45 -22.95 16.40 -1.62
N LYS A 46 -23.21 17.53 -2.30
CA LYS A 46 -24.42 18.34 -2.05
C LYS A 46 -25.70 17.67 -2.53
N ALA A 47 -25.60 16.75 -3.50
CA ALA A 47 -26.74 16.06 -4.10
C ALA A 47 -26.84 14.58 -3.66
N THR A 48 -26.07 14.15 -2.65
CA THR A 48 -26.08 12.74 -2.24
C THR A 48 -27.30 12.40 -1.40
N ASP A 49 -27.75 11.15 -1.56
CA ASP A 49 -28.80 10.52 -0.78
C ASP A 49 -28.25 9.68 0.38
N SER A 50 -26.93 9.60 0.61
CA SER A 50 -26.35 8.77 1.67
C SER A 50 -25.47 9.59 2.61
N TYR A 51 -25.61 9.38 3.92
CA TYR A 51 -24.86 10.13 4.95
C TYR A 51 -24.35 9.22 6.06
N TRP A 52 -23.15 9.51 6.56
CA TRP A 52 -22.66 9.02 7.85
C TRP A 52 -22.96 10.05 8.93
N LEU A 53 -23.66 9.62 9.98
CA LEU A 53 -23.79 10.38 11.21
C LEU A 53 -22.82 9.82 12.24
N VAL A 54 -21.85 10.65 12.64
CA VAL A 54 -20.91 10.32 13.70
C VAL A 54 -21.55 10.73 15.02
N THR A 55 -21.73 9.79 15.93
CA THR A 55 -22.29 10.02 17.27
C THR A 55 -21.26 9.70 18.34
N THR A 56 -21.55 10.08 19.58
CA THR A 56 -20.79 9.67 20.78
C THR A 56 -20.67 8.15 20.97
N LYS A 57 -21.56 7.35 20.36
CA LYS A 57 -21.57 5.88 20.46
C LYS A 57 -21.02 5.15 19.24
N GLY A 58 -20.71 5.86 18.16
CA GLY A 58 -20.25 5.30 16.89
C GLY A 58 -20.91 5.91 15.67
N ARG A 59 -20.72 5.29 14.50
CA ARG A 59 -21.21 5.79 13.20
C ARG A 59 -22.48 5.08 12.75
N ILE A 60 -23.44 5.83 12.23
CA ILE A 60 -24.69 5.33 11.65
C ILE A 60 -24.78 5.80 10.20
N ARG A 61 -25.09 4.90 9.27
CA ARG A 61 -25.36 5.26 7.86
C ARG A 61 -26.86 5.39 7.66
N ILE A 62 -27.29 6.51 7.11
CA ILE A 62 -28.66 6.73 6.64
C ILE A 62 -28.67 6.89 5.12
N ASP A 63 -29.73 6.36 4.50
CA ASP A 63 -30.05 6.64 3.10
C ASP A 63 -31.38 7.40 3.05
N LEU A 64 -31.40 8.51 2.29
CA LEU A 64 -32.57 9.36 2.07
C LEU A 64 -33.60 8.63 1.21
N LEU A 65 -34.86 8.85 1.53
CA LEU A 65 -36.01 8.31 0.82
C LEU A 65 -36.67 9.41 -0.01
N ASP A 66 -37.15 9.06 -1.20
CA ASP A 66 -37.91 9.97 -2.04
C ASP A 66 -39.33 10.18 -1.47
N THR A 67 -39.44 11.16 -0.57
CA THR A 67 -40.61 11.42 0.27
C THR A 67 -41.02 12.90 0.23
N GLY A 68 -40.42 13.69 -0.66
CA GLY A 68 -40.58 15.14 -0.72
C GLY A 68 -39.87 15.93 0.39
N LEU A 69 -39.15 15.26 1.31
CA LEU A 69 -38.42 15.89 2.42
C LEU A 69 -36.91 16.03 2.20
N LYS A 70 -36.41 15.70 0.99
CA LYS A 70 -34.98 15.81 0.68
C LYS A 70 -34.48 17.26 0.76
N ASP A 71 -35.22 18.20 0.19
CA ASP A 71 -34.84 19.62 0.21
C ASP A 71 -34.78 20.15 1.65
N ALA A 72 -35.78 19.81 2.48
CA ALA A 72 -35.80 20.17 3.90
C ALA A 72 -34.61 19.57 4.67
N TRP A 73 -34.16 18.36 4.31
CA TRP A 73 -32.94 17.76 4.86
C TRP A 73 -31.69 18.52 4.40
N HIS A 74 -31.53 18.76 3.10
CA HIS A 74 -30.36 19.45 2.56
C HIS A 74 -30.22 20.89 3.10
N GLU A 75 -31.33 21.57 3.36
CA GLU A 75 -31.34 22.88 4.02
C GLU A 75 -30.90 22.80 5.48
N ALA A 76 -31.22 21.70 6.18
CA ALA A 76 -31.01 21.55 7.61
C ALA A 76 -29.71 20.84 8.00
N VAL A 77 -29.11 20.05 7.11
CA VAL A 77 -28.01 19.10 7.43
C VAL A 77 -26.82 19.76 8.10
N GLU A 78 -26.42 20.96 7.67
CA GLU A 78 -25.31 21.72 8.25
C GLU A 78 -25.59 22.15 9.71
N ARG A 79 -26.87 22.22 10.12
CA ARG A 79 -27.30 22.60 11.48
C ARG A 79 -27.44 21.40 12.42
N ILE A 80 -27.25 20.19 11.92
CA ILE A 80 -27.41 18.94 12.69
C ILE A 80 -26.13 18.58 13.45
N GLU A 81 -24.99 19.08 12.99
CA GLU A 81 -23.72 18.90 13.71
C GLU A 81 -23.79 19.59 15.08
N GLY A 82 -23.43 18.84 16.13
CA GLY A 82 -23.47 19.29 17.52
C GLY A 82 -24.81 19.10 18.22
N LEU A 83 -25.85 18.58 17.56
CA LEU A 83 -27.16 18.39 18.21
C LEU A 83 -27.09 17.36 19.33
N GLU A 84 -27.63 17.74 20.50
CA GLU A 84 -27.77 16.88 21.66
C GLU A 84 -29.11 16.11 21.67
N GLY A 85 -29.12 14.98 22.36
CA GLY A 85 -30.33 14.21 22.61
C GLY A 85 -31.33 15.00 23.48
N ARG A 86 -32.55 15.18 22.97
CA ARG A 86 -33.62 15.90 23.66
C ARG A 86 -34.47 14.98 24.52
N TRP A 87 -34.81 13.84 23.95
CA TRP A 87 -35.53 12.78 24.64
C TRP A 87 -35.18 11.43 24.02
N SER A 88 -35.32 10.39 24.82
CA SER A 88 -35.25 9.02 24.34
C SER A 88 -36.18 8.16 25.19
N ASP A 89 -36.83 7.23 24.54
CA ASP A 89 -37.59 6.16 25.17
C ASP A 89 -37.25 4.82 24.51
N SER A 90 -38.04 3.79 24.81
CA SER A 90 -37.86 2.45 24.22
C SER A 90 -38.16 2.36 22.73
N GLY A 91 -38.95 3.30 22.19
CA GLY A 91 -39.41 3.36 20.80
C GLY A 91 -38.54 4.24 19.92
N ALA A 92 -37.96 5.32 20.44
CA ALA A 92 -37.23 6.32 19.67
C ALA A 92 -36.21 7.14 20.47
N VAL A 93 -35.37 7.88 19.74
CA VAL A 93 -34.47 8.92 20.27
C VAL A 93 -34.52 10.13 19.34
N ALA A 94 -34.56 11.34 19.92
CA ALA A 94 -34.62 12.57 19.16
C ALA A 94 -33.45 13.51 19.49
N PHE A 95 -32.86 14.08 18.45
CA PHE A 95 -31.79 15.08 18.51
C PHE A 95 -32.33 16.42 18.00
N GLY A 96 -31.99 17.51 18.68
CA GLY A 96 -32.56 18.82 18.36
C GLY A 96 -32.23 19.86 19.42
N ASN A 97 -32.84 21.04 19.38
CA ASN A 97 -33.76 21.53 18.36
C ASN A 97 -33.01 22.28 17.25
N PHE A 98 -33.57 22.34 16.05
CA PHE A 98 -33.08 23.19 14.96
C PHE A 98 -34.25 23.73 14.12
N PRO A 99 -34.10 24.86 13.42
CA PRO A 99 -35.11 25.36 12.50
C PRO A 99 -35.10 24.56 11.19
N SER A 100 -36.29 24.25 10.66
CA SER A 100 -36.45 23.65 9.33
C SER A 100 -37.71 24.11 8.61
N SER A 101 -37.82 23.81 7.32
CA SER A 101 -38.93 24.16 6.44
C SER A 101 -40.12 23.17 6.49
N ILE A 102 -40.12 22.21 7.42
CA ILE A 102 -41.21 21.23 7.55
C ILE A 102 -42.51 21.89 8.06
N SER A 103 -43.65 21.34 7.67
CA SER A 103 -44.98 21.75 8.16
C SER A 103 -45.53 20.74 9.19
N PRO A 104 -45.46 21.03 10.50
CA PRO A 104 -45.83 20.07 11.54
C PRO A 104 -47.33 19.79 11.61
N GLY A 105 -47.72 18.52 11.48
CA GLY A 105 -49.08 18.02 11.67
C GLY A 105 -49.32 17.39 13.05
N ARG A 106 -50.59 17.19 13.39
CA ARG A 106 -51.02 16.55 14.65
C ARG A 106 -51.48 15.09 14.47
N GLY A 107 -51.23 14.52 13.30
CA GLY A 107 -51.64 13.15 12.96
C GLY A 107 -50.90 12.08 13.76
N VAL A 108 -51.60 11.00 14.08
CA VAL A 108 -50.99 9.76 14.58
C VAL A 108 -50.52 8.96 13.38
N HIS A 109 -49.26 8.53 13.40
CA HIS A 109 -48.69 7.72 12.34
C HIS A 109 -47.98 6.50 12.91
N GLU A 110 -47.94 5.43 12.11
CA GLU A 110 -47.19 4.22 12.42
C GLU A 110 -45.78 4.30 11.81
N TYR A 111 -44.79 3.98 12.64
CA TYR A 111 -43.37 4.02 12.29
C TYR A 111 -42.73 2.65 12.41
N SER A 112 -41.83 2.34 11.47
CA SER A 112 -41.05 1.10 11.50
C SER A 112 -39.69 1.33 12.12
N ARG A 113 -39.13 0.28 12.71
CA ARG A 113 -37.74 0.29 13.18
C ARG A 113 -36.81 0.69 12.02
N PHE A 114 -35.82 1.52 12.34
CA PHE A 114 -34.85 2.12 11.42
C PHE A 114 -35.34 3.30 10.59
N ASP A 115 -36.62 3.70 10.68
CA ASP A 115 -37.05 4.95 10.06
C ASP A 115 -36.41 6.16 10.77
N VAL A 116 -36.10 7.20 9.99
CA VAL A 116 -35.54 8.46 10.46
C VAL A 116 -36.44 9.60 10.01
N LEU A 117 -36.77 10.49 10.94
CA LEU A 117 -37.79 11.51 10.74
C LEU A 117 -37.30 12.92 11.01
N LEU A 118 -37.89 13.87 10.28
CA LEU A 118 -37.93 15.28 10.64
C LEU A 118 -39.29 15.56 11.29
N GLY A 119 -39.28 15.71 12.61
CA GLY A 119 -40.44 16.10 13.42
C GLY A 119 -40.26 17.46 14.06
N ALA A 120 -41.26 17.96 14.77
CA ALA A 120 -41.22 19.24 15.45
C ALA A 120 -41.83 19.17 16.85
N SER A 121 -41.04 19.57 17.85
CA SER A 121 -41.53 19.67 19.22
C SER A 121 -42.50 20.83 19.36
N GLY A 122 -43.65 20.60 20.01
CA GLY A 122 -44.68 21.63 20.17
C GLY A 122 -45.38 22.05 18.88
N PHE A 123 -45.18 21.31 17.77
CA PHE A 123 -45.71 21.63 16.44
C PHE A 123 -45.17 22.95 15.86
N GLU A 124 -43.96 23.35 16.26
CA GLU A 124 -43.28 24.56 15.79
C GLU A 124 -42.08 24.17 14.90
N SER A 125 -42.04 24.65 13.65
CA SER A 125 -40.95 24.37 12.69
C SER A 125 -39.58 24.91 13.13
N GLU A 126 -39.55 25.91 14.02
CA GLU A 126 -38.34 26.42 14.67
C GLU A 126 -37.76 25.44 15.71
N LYS A 127 -38.55 24.45 16.13
CA LYS A 127 -38.20 23.43 17.13
C LYS A 127 -38.16 22.03 16.50
N SER A 128 -37.65 21.92 15.28
CA SER A 128 -37.51 20.65 14.60
C SER A 128 -36.50 19.73 15.28
N GLN A 129 -36.72 18.44 15.10
CA GLN A 129 -35.97 17.35 15.71
C GLN A 129 -35.72 16.26 14.68
N LEU A 130 -34.53 15.68 14.75
CA LEU A 130 -34.15 14.48 14.03
C LEU A 130 -34.46 13.28 14.91
N ILE A 131 -35.43 12.46 14.52
CA ILE A 131 -35.95 11.36 15.35
C ILE A 131 -35.57 10.03 14.71
N PHE A 132 -34.92 9.15 15.47
CA PHE A 132 -34.60 7.79 15.04
C PHE A 132 -35.53 6.78 15.71
N ILE A 133 -36.12 5.90 14.91
CA ILE A 133 -37.05 4.88 15.40
C ILE A 133 -36.31 3.58 15.73
N LYS A 134 -36.32 3.23 17.01
CA LYS A 134 -35.70 2.01 17.56
C LYS A 134 -36.62 0.80 17.50
N ARG A 135 -37.93 1.00 17.58
CA ARG A 135 -38.95 -0.08 17.57
C ARG A 135 -40.20 0.38 16.84
N ARG A 136 -40.94 -0.56 16.25
CA ARG A 136 -42.23 -0.25 15.62
C ARG A 136 -43.23 0.25 16.67
N HIS A 137 -43.86 1.39 16.43
CA HIS A 137 -44.89 1.97 17.29
C HIS A 137 -45.71 3.02 16.53
N SER A 138 -46.79 3.50 17.15
CA SER A 138 -47.58 4.64 16.65
C SER A 138 -47.42 5.84 17.58
N ALA A 139 -47.16 7.03 17.03
CA ALA A 139 -46.94 8.25 17.80
C ALA A 139 -47.32 9.51 17.01
N VAL A 140 -47.36 10.65 17.72
CA VAL A 140 -47.49 11.99 17.13
C VAL A 140 -46.17 12.73 17.35
N TYR A 141 -45.44 12.99 16.27
CA TYR A 141 -44.12 13.63 16.32
C TYR A 141 -44.05 15.03 15.70
N GLY A 142 -45.19 15.65 15.43
CA GLY A 142 -45.21 16.98 14.80
C GLY A 142 -44.63 16.95 13.39
N VAL A 143 -45.06 15.99 12.58
CA VAL A 143 -44.49 15.69 11.26
C VAL A 143 -45.46 16.12 10.14
N PRO A 144 -44.97 16.40 8.91
CA PRO A 144 -45.84 16.59 7.75
C PRO A 144 -46.69 15.34 7.47
N SER A 145 -47.99 15.52 7.29
CA SER A 145 -48.95 14.41 7.15
C SER A 145 -48.69 13.52 5.93
N GLU A 146 -48.27 14.11 4.81
CA GLU A 146 -48.08 13.40 3.53
C GLU A 146 -46.89 12.41 3.58
N SER A 147 -45.74 12.86 4.09
CA SER A 147 -44.53 12.04 4.22
C SER A 147 -44.45 11.29 5.55
N ARG A 148 -45.35 11.59 6.49
CA ARG A 148 -45.28 11.16 7.90
C ARG A 148 -43.99 11.61 8.59
N GLY A 149 -43.29 12.59 8.03
CA GLY A 149 -41.98 13.06 8.48
C GLY A 149 -40.81 12.15 8.14
N ILE A 150 -41.07 10.96 7.57
CA ILE A 150 -40.01 10.00 7.25
C ILE A 150 -39.26 10.53 6.04
N PHE A 151 -37.96 10.73 6.18
CA PHE A 151 -37.11 11.22 5.09
C PHE A 151 -35.91 10.31 4.82
N ALA A 152 -35.56 9.40 5.74
CA ALA A 152 -34.43 8.49 5.59
C ALA A 152 -34.63 7.19 6.35
N ARG A 153 -33.73 6.23 6.11
CA ARG A 153 -33.66 4.95 6.84
C ARG A 153 -32.24 4.62 7.27
N VAL A 154 -32.08 4.06 8.46
CA VAL A 154 -30.81 3.51 8.94
C VAL A 154 -30.47 2.22 8.20
N VAL A 155 -29.41 2.26 7.38
CA VAL A 155 -28.92 1.13 6.59
C VAL A 155 -27.64 0.51 7.18
N GLY A 156 -26.87 1.28 7.96
CA GLY A 156 -25.65 0.83 8.64
C GLY A 156 -25.54 1.33 10.08
N GLY A 157 -24.81 0.62 10.94
CA GLY A 157 -24.70 0.97 12.37
C GLY A 157 -25.95 0.66 13.19
N LYS A 158 -26.75 -0.35 12.79
CA LYS A 158 -28.02 -0.72 13.45
C LYS A 158 -27.86 -1.07 14.94
N ASN A 159 -26.75 -1.70 15.30
CA ASN A 159 -26.38 -1.99 16.70
C ASN A 159 -25.99 -0.73 17.49
N ILE A 160 -25.56 0.34 16.82
CA ILE A 160 -25.29 1.64 17.46
C ILE A 160 -26.60 2.32 17.81
N LEU A 161 -27.57 2.33 16.87
CA LEU A 161 -28.89 2.94 17.06
C LEU A 161 -29.58 2.47 18.34
N ASP A 162 -29.54 1.17 18.63
CA ASP A 162 -30.19 0.61 19.82
C ASP A 162 -29.60 1.13 21.14
N ARG A 163 -28.36 1.63 21.11
CA ARG A 163 -27.60 2.12 22.27
C ARG A 163 -27.60 3.65 22.41
N LEU A 164 -28.20 4.37 21.46
CA LEU A 164 -28.29 5.83 21.54
C LEU A 164 -29.29 6.24 22.61
N GLU A 165 -28.94 7.21 23.43
CA GLU A 165 -29.76 7.71 24.53
C GLU A 165 -29.82 9.25 24.52
N LYS A 166 -30.57 9.84 25.46
CA LYS A 166 -30.70 11.30 25.58
C LYS A 166 -29.36 12.00 25.82
N SER A 167 -28.39 11.34 26.47
CA SER A 167 -27.07 11.92 26.75
C SER A 167 -26.13 11.96 25.55
N ASP A 168 -26.53 11.39 24.42
CA ASP A 168 -25.69 11.32 23.23
C ASP A 168 -25.85 12.55 22.35
N SER A 169 -24.89 12.76 21.45
CA SER A 169 -24.89 13.88 20.51
C SER A 169 -24.47 13.43 19.13
N ILE A 170 -24.93 14.15 18.11
CA ILE A 170 -24.44 14.03 16.73
C ILE A 170 -23.21 14.91 16.61
N LEU A 171 -22.04 14.30 16.50
CA LEU A 171 -20.76 15.00 16.44
C LEU A 171 -20.48 15.56 15.05
N LYS A 172 -20.91 14.85 14.00
CA LYS A 172 -20.64 15.22 12.60
C LYS A 172 -21.63 14.55 11.65
N VAL A 173 -21.94 15.20 10.53
CA VAL A 173 -22.72 14.62 9.45
C VAL A 173 -21.91 14.67 8.15
N GLU A 174 -21.54 13.51 7.64
CA GLU A 174 -20.65 13.38 6.47
C GLU A 174 -21.45 12.88 5.26
N PRO A 175 -21.58 13.65 4.18
CA PRO A 175 -22.15 13.16 2.92
C PRO A 175 -21.27 12.03 2.37
N ILE A 176 -21.90 10.95 1.92
CA ILE A 176 -21.24 9.82 1.26
C ILE A 176 -21.38 10.03 -0.24
N VAL A 177 -20.26 10.25 -0.93
CA VAL A 177 -20.22 10.20 -2.39
C VAL A 177 -19.68 8.84 -2.77
N GLU A 178 -20.52 8.00 -3.37
CA GLU A 178 -20.11 6.69 -3.85
C GLU A 178 -19.12 6.86 -5.00
N TRP A 179 -18.18 5.93 -5.11
CA TRP A 179 -17.13 6.01 -6.12
C TRP A 179 -17.72 6.06 -7.53
N GLU A 180 -18.79 5.32 -7.78
CA GLU A 180 -19.48 5.18 -9.06
C GLU A 180 -20.11 6.51 -9.54
N ASP A 181 -20.48 7.40 -8.62
CA ASP A 181 -21.14 8.67 -8.95
C ASP A 181 -20.17 9.76 -9.42
N LEU A 182 -18.88 9.55 -9.19
CA LEU A 182 -17.81 10.44 -9.64
C LEU A 182 -17.52 10.20 -11.13
N THR A 183 -17.90 11.14 -11.98
CA THR A 183 -17.72 11.07 -13.44
C THR A 183 -16.38 11.65 -13.91
N GLU A 184 -15.84 12.65 -13.20
CA GLU A 184 -14.59 13.33 -13.60
C GLU A 184 -13.40 12.81 -12.79
N LYS A 185 -12.77 11.77 -13.33
CA LYS A 185 -11.59 11.09 -12.78
C LYS A 185 -10.48 11.08 -13.82
N LEU A 186 -9.28 11.48 -13.45
CA LEU A 186 -8.12 11.36 -14.33
C LEU A 186 -6.88 10.86 -13.59
N VAL A 187 -5.95 10.30 -14.36
CA VAL A 187 -4.63 9.92 -13.90
C VAL A 187 -3.61 10.55 -14.85
N THR A 188 -2.61 11.23 -14.30
CA THR A 188 -1.59 11.91 -15.09
C THR A 188 -0.23 11.85 -14.40
N SER A 189 0.83 12.02 -15.19
CA SER A 189 2.18 12.32 -14.69
C SER A 189 2.67 13.69 -15.19
N ASP A 190 1.82 14.44 -15.87
CA ASP A 190 2.13 15.75 -16.44
C ASP A 190 2.01 16.83 -15.36
N MET A 191 3.16 17.33 -14.90
CA MET A 191 3.25 18.39 -13.89
C MET A 191 2.76 19.75 -14.40
N SER A 192 2.64 19.93 -15.73
CA SER A 192 2.14 21.16 -16.34
C SER A 192 0.62 21.22 -16.44
N PHE A 193 -0.08 20.15 -16.02
CA PHE A 193 -1.53 20.06 -16.08
C PHE A 193 -2.20 21.23 -15.34
N PRO A 194 -3.08 22.01 -16.00
CA PRO A 194 -3.74 23.15 -15.38
C PRO A 194 -4.85 22.70 -14.43
N LEU A 195 -4.86 23.27 -13.23
CA LEU A 195 -5.84 22.95 -12.21
C LEU A 195 -7.03 23.91 -12.22
N ALA A 196 -8.17 23.43 -11.71
CA ALA A 196 -9.36 24.22 -11.46
C ALA A 196 -9.76 24.15 -9.99
N ASP A 197 -10.56 25.12 -9.55
CA ASP A 197 -11.10 25.18 -8.20
C ASP A 197 -11.85 23.89 -7.82
N GLY A 198 -11.64 23.43 -6.59
CA GLY A 198 -12.31 22.24 -6.05
C GLY A 198 -11.74 20.90 -6.51
N MET A 199 -10.66 20.87 -7.31
CA MET A 199 -9.98 19.61 -7.65
C MET A 199 -9.32 18.96 -6.42
N GLU A 200 -9.42 17.64 -6.35
CA GLU A 200 -8.74 16.79 -5.38
C GLU A 200 -7.62 16.03 -6.05
N ILE A 201 -6.41 16.14 -5.50
CA ILE A 201 -5.16 15.61 -6.04
C ILE A 201 -4.64 14.57 -5.06
N TYR A 202 -4.38 13.37 -5.57
CA TYR A 202 -3.87 12.23 -4.81
C TYR A 202 -2.50 11.85 -5.36
N SER A 203 -1.46 12.27 -4.68
CA SER A 203 -0.06 12.14 -5.11
C SER A 203 0.58 10.83 -4.63
N ARG A 204 0.07 10.29 -3.52
CA ARG A 204 0.56 9.06 -2.88
C ARG A 204 -0.53 8.31 -2.14
N PHE A 205 -0.24 7.07 -1.77
CA PHE A 205 -1.01 6.32 -0.77
C PHE A 205 -0.15 6.00 0.45
N GLU A 206 -0.78 5.93 1.61
CA GLU A 206 -0.11 5.61 2.88
C GLU A 206 -0.57 4.24 3.38
N VAL A 207 0.39 3.40 3.80
CA VAL A 207 0.13 2.08 4.37
C VAL A 207 0.72 2.01 5.77
N GLU A 208 -0.10 1.58 6.72
CA GLU A 208 0.35 1.19 8.05
C GLU A 208 0.45 -0.33 8.11
N LEU A 209 1.65 -0.82 8.37
CA LEU A 209 1.94 -2.25 8.47
C LEU A 209 1.58 -2.77 9.86
N ILE A 210 1.07 -4.00 9.91
CA ILE A 210 0.69 -4.62 11.17
C ILE A 210 1.89 -5.34 11.81
N GLN A 211 1.98 -5.28 13.14
CA GLN A 211 3.07 -5.89 13.89
C GLN A 211 2.98 -7.42 13.96
N ASP A 212 1.78 -7.98 13.81
CA ASP A 212 1.52 -9.43 13.89
C ASP A 212 1.99 -10.20 12.64
N ALA A 213 2.43 -9.50 11.59
CA ALA A 213 2.98 -10.09 10.37
C ALA A 213 4.35 -9.48 10.01
N PRO A 214 5.40 -9.68 10.83
CA PRO A 214 6.70 -9.04 10.65
C PRO A 214 7.38 -9.43 9.33
N LYS A 215 7.29 -10.70 8.89
CA LYS A 215 7.86 -11.12 7.61
C LYS A 215 7.07 -10.55 6.44
N GLY A 216 5.75 -10.57 6.52
CA GLY A 216 4.87 -9.97 5.51
C GLY A 216 5.02 -8.46 5.39
N ALA A 217 5.27 -7.78 6.51
CA ALA A 217 5.61 -6.36 6.56
C ALA A 217 6.93 -6.07 5.84
N GLU A 218 7.99 -6.83 6.14
CA GLU A 218 9.29 -6.70 5.47
C GLU A 218 9.20 -6.99 3.96
N PHE A 219 8.35 -7.94 3.57
CA PHE A 219 8.05 -8.27 2.19
C PHE A 219 7.41 -7.08 1.44
N PHE A 220 6.45 -6.39 2.06
CA PHE A 220 5.84 -5.20 1.47
C PHE A 220 6.81 -4.01 1.42
N LEU A 221 7.65 -3.83 2.43
CA LEU A 221 8.72 -2.83 2.45
C LEU A 221 9.75 -3.08 1.34
N ALA A 222 10.08 -4.35 1.07
CA ALA A 222 10.93 -4.71 -0.06
C ALA A 222 10.30 -4.36 -1.41
N ALA A 223 8.99 -4.63 -1.58
CA ALA A 223 8.27 -4.30 -2.81
C ALA A 223 8.10 -2.80 -3.07
N THR A 224 8.23 -1.98 -2.02
CA THR A 224 8.11 -0.50 -2.08
C THR A 224 9.43 0.21 -1.79
N LYS A 225 10.56 -0.50 -1.84
CA LYS A 225 11.89 0.03 -1.47
C LYS A 225 12.34 1.26 -2.28
N ASP A 226 11.83 1.41 -3.51
CA ASP A 226 12.09 2.57 -4.37
C ASP A 226 11.06 3.70 -4.18
N GLY A 227 10.31 3.70 -3.07
CA GLY A 227 9.29 4.70 -2.73
C GLY A 227 7.97 4.57 -3.50
N ALA A 228 7.84 3.59 -4.40
CA ALA A 228 6.64 3.38 -5.21
C ALA A 228 6.29 1.90 -5.37
N LEU A 229 5.00 1.62 -5.58
CA LEU A 229 4.47 0.30 -5.90
C LEU A 229 4.07 0.24 -7.37
N ARG A 230 4.54 -0.80 -8.08
CA ARG A 230 4.10 -1.11 -9.45
C ARG A 230 2.79 -1.88 -9.43
N VAL A 231 1.83 -1.47 -10.27
CA VAL A 231 0.55 -2.16 -10.45
C VAL A 231 0.63 -3.08 -11.66
N ASP A 232 0.47 -4.39 -11.47
CA ASP A 232 0.55 -5.39 -12.54
C ASP A 232 -0.81 -5.91 -12.98
N ALA A 233 -1.78 -5.96 -12.08
CA ALA A 233 -3.15 -6.34 -12.41
C ALA A 233 -4.17 -5.67 -11.51
N ILE A 234 -5.36 -5.45 -12.05
CA ILE A 234 -6.50 -4.85 -11.37
C ILE A 234 -7.73 -5.74 -11.47
N SER A 235 -8.63 -5.60 -10.50
CA SER A 235 -10.00 -6.11 -10.56
C SER A 235 -10.97 -5.04 -10.03
N SER A 236 -12.26 -5.36 -9.98
CA SER A 236 -13.24 -4.52 -9.27
C SER A 236 -12.94 -4.41 -7.77
N SER A 237 -12.22 -5.38 -7.20
CA SER A 237 -12.06 -5.51 -5.74
C SER A 237 -10.66 -5.30 -5.20
N TYR A 238 -9.65 -5.26 -6.05
CA TYR A 238 -8.26 -5.08 -5.63
C TYR A 238 -7.41 -4.57 -6.79
N ILE A 239 -6.25 -4.02 -6.43
CA ILE A 239 -5.07 -3.96 -7.30
C ILE A 239 -4.03 -4.96 -6.81
N SER A 240 -3.09 -5.36 -7.66
CA SER A 240 -2.02 -6.27 -7.28
C SER A 240 -0.68 -5.92 -7.91
N SER A 241 0.39 -6.17 -7.15
CA SER A 241 1.77 -6.10 -7.59
C SER A 241 2.38 -7.49 -7.58
N HIS A 242 3.13 -7.81 -8.64
CA HIS A 242 3.75 -9.12 -8.85
C HIS A 242 5.28 -9.02 -8.77
N ILE A 243 5.81 -7.90 -8.25
CA ILE A 243 7.26 -7.63 -8.20
C ILE A 243 8.06 -8.66 -7.39
N LEU A 244 7.44 -9.29 -6.38
CA LEU A 244 8.01 -10.38 -5.59
C LEU A 244 7.29 -11.72 -5.85
N LYS A 245 6.72 -11.88 -7.05
CA LYS A 245 6.05 -13.13 -7.44
C LYS A 245 7.04 -14.29 -7.35
N GLY A 246 6.60 -15.35 -6.66
CA GLY A 246 7.36 -16.57 -6.49
C GLY A 246 8.20 -16.62 -5.22
N GLU A 247 8.40 -15.49 -4.55
CA GLU A 247 9.19 -15.43 -3.32
C GLU A 247 8.47 -16.11 -2.15
N PRO A 248 9.16 -17.00 -1.40
CA PRO A 248 8.60 -17.68 -0.24
C PRO A 248 8.23 -16.68 0.85
N ILE A 249 7.05 -16.87 1.42
CA ILE A 249 6.56 -16.02 2.50
C ILE A 249 5.60 -16.80 3.38
N ASP A 250 5.81 -16.69 4.69
CA ASP A 250 5.02 -17.39 5.69
C ASP A 250 3.65 -16.76 5.86
N PHE A 251 2.68 -17.58 6.28
CA PHE A 251 1.39 -17.09 6.73
C PHE A 251 1.49 -16.68 8.20
N GLU A 252 1.20 -15.42 8.50
CA GLU A 252 1.36 -14.87 9.85
C GLU A 252 0.04 -14.37 10.44
N HIS A 253 -0.81 -13.70 9.64
CA HIS A 253 -2.00 -13.03 10.16
C HIS A 253 -3.26 -13.23 9.32
N ARG A 254 -4.34 -13.64 9.99
CA ARG A 254 -5.65 -13.90 9.35
C ARG A 254 -6.67 -12.84 9.74
N GLU A 255 -7.11 -12.07 8.75
CA GLU A 255 -8.22 -11.14 8.90
C GLU A 255 -9.14 -11.12 7.67
N PRO A 256 -10.36 -10.59 7.80
CA PRO A 256 -11.16 -10.17 6.66
C PRO A 256 -10.37 -9.19 5.78
N ARG A 257 -10.55 -9.31 4.47
CA ARG A 257 -9.87 -8.47 3.47
C ARG A 257 -10.76 -7.27 3.18
N LEU A 258 -10.88 -6.38 4.17
CA LEU A 258 -11.67 -5.16 4.09
C LEU A 258 -11.09 -4.19 3.05
N GLU A 259 -11.86 -3.20 2.64
CA GLU A 259 -11.36 -2.07 1.85
C GLU A 259 -10.12 -1.45 2.51
N GLY A 260 -9.08 -1.21 1.71
CA GLY A 260 -7.77 -0.75 2.19
C GLY A 260 -6.87 -1.84 2.75
N ALA A 261 -7.33 -3.09 2.93
CA ALA A 261 -6.45 -4.16 3.40
C ALA A 261 -5.32 -4.46 2.41
N VAL A 262 -4.09 -4.59 2.91
CA VAL A 262 -2.91 -5.03 2.16
C VAL A 262 -2.62 -6.48 2.55
N THR A 263 -2.51 -7.36 1.56
CA THR A 263 -2.26 -8.79 1.80
C THR A 263 -1.17 -9.32 0.90
N VAL A 264 -0.45 -10.33 1.37
CA VAL A 264 0.48 -11.11 0.58
C VAL A 264 -0.07 -12.52 0.44
N ARG A 265 -0.04 -13.06 -0.78
CA ARG A 265 -0.41 -14.45 -1.02
C ARG A 265 0.73 -15.38 -0.64
N THR A 266 0.48 -16.28 0.31
CA THR A 266 1.49 -17.16 0.93
C THR A 266 1.44 -18.59 0.42
N SER A 267 0.46 -18.95 -0.43
CA SER A 267 0.38 -20.27 -1.03
C SER A 267 -0.37 -20.31 -2.37
N GLY A 268 -0.14 -21.40 -3.11
CA GLY A 268 -0.77 -21.68 -4.39
C GLY A 268 -0.25 -20.81 -5.55
N ARG A 269 -1.05 -20.75 -6.63
CA ARG A 269 -0.72 -19.98 -7.84
C ARG A 269 -0.67 -18.48 -7.53
N GLY A 270 0.45 -17.83 -7.80
CA GLY A 270 0.63 -16.41 -7.48
C GLY A 270 1.12 -16.15 -6.06
N LEU A 271 1.85 -17.10 -5.44
CA LEU A 271 2.67 -16.84 -4.26
C LEU A 271 3.47 -15.53 -4.45
N GLY A 272 3.56 -14.72 -3.39
CA GLY A 272 4.32 -13.48 -3.36
C GLY A 272 3.61 -12.32 -4.08
N HIS A 273 2.43 -12.55 -4.65
CA HIS A 273 1.60 -11.45 -5.12
C HIS A 273 1.12 -10.64 -3.92
N ILE A 274 1.27 -9.32 -4.05
CA ILE A 274 0.77 -8.34 -3.09
C ILE A 274 -0.55 -7.82 -3.62
N PHE A 275 -1.55 -7.74 -2.76
CA PHE A 275 -2.89 -7.24 -3.10
C PHE A 275 -3.23 -6.07 -2.18
N ILE A 276 -3.84 -5.03 -2.74
CA ILE A 276 -4.46 -3.95 -1.99
C ILE A 276 -5.94 -3.90 -2.36
N TYR A 277 -6.82 -4.11 -1.39
CA TYR A 277 -8.26 -4.25 -1.61
C TYR A 277 -8.95 -2.89 -1.74
N LYS A 278 -9.86 -2.79 -2.72
CA LYS A 278 -10.70 -1.63 -3.01
C LYS A 278 -12.16 -1.83 -2.57
N ALA A 279 -12.48 -3.02 -2.09
CA ALA A 279 -13.81 -3.40 -1.62
C ALA A 279 -13.68 -4.58 -0.67
N ASP A 280 -14.63 -4.70 0.26
CA ASP A 280 -14.64 -5.75 1.27
C ASP A 280 -14.71 -7.15 0.66
N ARG A 281 -13.87 -8.04 1.17
CA ARG A 281 -13.83 -9.46 0.83
C ARG A 281 -13.63 -10.30 2.09
N THR A 282 -14.16 -11.52 2.06
CA THR A 282 -13.98 -12.51 3.14
C THR A 282 -12.50 -12.90 3.29
N SER A 283 -12.08 -13.37 4.46
CA SER A 283 -10.72 -13.89 4.67
C SER A 283 -10.39 -15.07 3.72
N ASN A 284 -9.12 -15.27 3.38
CA ASN A 284 -8.66 -16.41 2.58
C ASN A 284 -7.45 -17.11 3.26
N PRO A 285 -7.43 -18.44 3.44
CA PRO A 285 -6.30 -19.15 4.05
C PRO A 285 -4.95 -18.97 3.33
N GLY A 286 -4.96 -18.64 2.04
CA GLY A 286 -3.73 -18.41 1.28
C GLY A 286 -3.23 -16.96 1.29
N HIS A 287 -3.86 -16.07 2.05
CA HIS A 287 -3.51 -14.64 2.11
C HIS A 287 -3.25 -14.20 3.55
N SER A 288 -2.03 -13.74 3.83
CA SER A 288 -1.70 -13.08 5.10
C SER A 288 -1.98 -11.59 4.96
N VAL A 289 -2.71 -11.00 5.90
CA VAL A 289 -2.85 -9.53 5.97
C VAL A 289 -1.54 -8.98 6.54
N VAL A 290 -1.02 -7.91 5.95
CA VAL A 290 0.29 -7.34 6.32
C VAL A 290 0.24 -5.84 6.63
N GLY A 291 -0.86 -5.18 6.25
CA GLY A 291 -1.03 -3.75 6.49
C GLY A 291 -2.41 -3.26 6.07
N ARG A 292 -2.65 -1.97 6.29
CA ARG A 292 -3.87 -1.28 5.91
C ARG A 292 -3.52 0.08 5.30
N VAL A 293 -4.21 0.43 4.22
CA VAL A 293 -4.16 1.76 3.63
C VAL A 293 -4.84 2.73 4.58
N THR A 294 -4.13 3.76 5.00
CA THR A 294 -4.63 4.81 5.90
C THR A 294 -4.96 6.10 5.16
N ALA A 295 -4.37 6.32 3.97
CA ALA A 295 -4.68 7.45 3.09
C ALA A 295 -4.39 7.11 1.61
N GLY A 296 -5.00 7.87 0.69
CA GLY A 296 -4.76 7.73 -0.75
C GLY A 296 -5.44 6.52 -1.40
N LEU A 297 -6.53 6.00 -0.80
CA LEU A 297 -7.30 4.90 -1.39
C LEU A 297 -7.87 5.24 -2.77
N ASP A 298 -8.23 6.51 -2.99
CA ASP A 298 -8.77 6.97 -4.28
C ASP A 298 -7.71 6.88 -5.40
N LEU A 299 -6.43 7.14 -5.11
CA LEU A 299 -5.33 6.90 -6.06
C LEU A 299 -5.28 5.41 -6.46
N LEU A 300 -5.43 4.51 -5.49
CA LEU A 300 -5.43 3.06 -5.73
C LEU A 300 -6.65 2.63 -6.56
N LYS A 301 -7.80 3.31 -6.42
CA LYS A 301 -9.00 3.05 -7.22
C LYS A 301 -8.85 3.49 -8.67
N LEU A 302 -8.06 4.53 -8.93
CA LEU A 302 -7.77 5.05 -10.28
C LEU A 302 -6.68 4.29 -11.03
N ALA A 303 -5.85 3.54 -10.31
CA ALA A 303 -4.67 2.89 -10.87
C ALA A 303 -5.00 1.88 -11.99
N SER A 304 -4.13 1.85 -12.99
CA SER A 304 -4.17 0.94 -14.14
C SER A 304 -2.91 0.06 -14.22
N PRO A 305 -2.98 -1.12 -14.85
CA PRO A 305 -1.80 -1.97 -15.05
C PRO A 305 -0.66 -1.22 -15.74
N GLY A 306 0.57 -1.45 -15.29
CA GLY A 306 1.79 -0.80 -15.77
C GLY A 306 2.15 0.51 -15.05
N GLN A 307 1.22 1.11 -14.29
CA GLN A 307 1.48 2.34 -13.57
C GLN A 307 2.28 2.11 -12.28
N ARG A 308 3.03 3.14 -11.86
CA ARG A 308 3.71 3.23 -10.56
C ARG A 308 2.97 4.21 -9.68
N LEU A 309 2.80 3.88 -8.41
CA LEU A 309 2.12 4.73 -7.43
C LEU A 309 3.08 5.05 -6.29
N THR A 310 3.26 6.31 -5.94
CA THR A 310 4.05 6.72 -4.77
C THR A 310 3.46 6.10 -3.50
N ALA A 311 4.29 5.40 -2.73
CA ALA A 311 3.91 4.66 -1.54
C ALA A 311 4.66 5.21 -0.33
N LYS A 312 3.93 5.60 0.72
CA LYS A 312 4.50 5.92 2.03
C LYS A 312 4.12 4.86 3.03
N VAL A 313 5.11 4.14 3.53
CA VAL A 313 4.88 2.96 4.38
C VAL A 313 5.35 3.25 5.79
N ARG A 314 4.53 2.88 6.79
CA ARG A 314 4.84 3.02 8.21
C ARG A 314 4.85 1.63 8.88
N PRO A 315 5.87 1.31 9.69
CA PRO A 315 7.09 2.09 9.92
C PRO A 315 7.97 2.14 8.66
N GLU A 316 8.88 3.10 8.62
CA GLU A 316 9.92 3.13 7.58
C GLU A 316 10.84 1.92 7.72
N ARG A 317 11.27 1.38 6.58
CA ARG A 317 12.17 0.22 6.54
C ARG A 317 13.47 0.51 7.29
N PHE A 318 13.92 -0.44 8.10
CA PHE A 318 15.24 -0.45 8.72
C PHE A 318 16.08 -1.54 8.04
N MET A 319 16.95 -1.14 7.12
CA MET A 319 17.79 -2.03 6.33
C MET A 319 19.18 -1.41 6.19
N VAL A 320 20.17 -2.01 6.83
CA VAL A 320 21.55 -1.48 6.87
C VAL A 320 22.56 -2.32 6.08
N LEU A 321 22.09 -3.40 5.44
CA LEU A 321 22.92 -4.26 4.61
C LEU A 321 23.53 -3.47 3.45
N GLY A 322 24.84 -3.61 3.24
CA GLY A 322 25.61 -2.91 2.21
C GLY A 322 26.13 -1.53 2.63
N MET A 323 25.72 -1.01 3.79
CA MET A 323 26.21 0.26 4.32
C MET A 323 27.59 0.10 4.98
N PRO A 324 28.43 1.15 4.97
CA PRO A 324 29.57 1.24 5.88
C PRO A 324 29.11 1.03 7.32
N LEU A 325 29.93 0.31 8.11
CA LEU A 325 29.57 -0.03 9.49
C LEU A 325 29.35 1.22 10.35
N SER A 326 30.13 2.28 10.14
CA SER A 326 29.96 3.59 10.80
C SER A 326 28.55 4.14 10.62
N ASP A 327 28.09 4.18 9.37
CA ASP A 327 26.85 4.80 8.94
C ASP A 327 25.65 3.96 9.43
N ALA A 328 25.80 2.63 9.38
CA ALA A 328 24.81 1.71 9.91
C ALA A 328 24.61 1.89 11.43
N MET A 329 25.69 2.08 12.20
CA MET A 329 25.62 2.36 13.63
C MET A 329 24.99 3.72 13.93
N GLU A 330 25.32 4.75 13.14
CA GLU A 330 24.73 6.08 13.29
C GLU A 330 23.22 6.06 12.98
N LEU A 331 22.82 5.40 11.89
CA LEU A 331 21.42 5.22 11.54
C LEU A 331 20.64 4.45 12.62
N ALA A 332 21.22 3.39 13.19
CA ALA A 332 20.62 2.67 14.30
C ALA A 332 20.39 3.58 15.51
N ARG A 333 21.43 4.30 15.96
CA ARG A 333 21.36 5.19 17.13
C ARG A 333 20.38 6.35 16.93
N SER A 334 20.36 6.97 15.75
CA SER A 334 19.41 8.05 15.43
C SER A 334 17.94 7.59 15.47
N ARG A 335 17.70 6.29 15.27
CA ARG A 335 16.37 5.66 15.39
C ARG A 335 16.10 5.05 16.77
N GLY A 336 16.98 5.29 17.75
CA GLY A 336 16.85 4.75 19.11
C GLY A 336 17.07 3.23 19.19
N ILE A 337 17.77 2.63 18.22
CA ILE A 337 18.11 1.22 18.19
C ILE A 337 19.55 1.06 18.67
N GLU A 338 19.79 0.16 19.61
CA GLU A 338 21.13 -0.17 20.12
C GLU A 338 21.87 -1.13 19.17
N PRO A 339 22.96 -0.72 18.50
CA PRO A 339 23.71 -1.61 17.62
C PRO A 339 24.79 -2.38 18.40
N SER A 340 24.94 -3.67 18.11
CA SER A 340 26.10 -4.49 18.46
C SER A 340 26.78 -5.01 17.20
N VAL A 341 28.10 -5.21 17.22
CA VAL A 341 28.84 -5.64 16.04
C VAL A 341 29.56 -6.95 16.29
N ASP A 342 29.38 -7.88 15.36
CA ASP A 342 30.08 -9.17 15.29
C ASP A 342 30.97 -9.19 14.03
N GLY A 343 32.22 -9.62 14.17
CA GLY A 343 33.15 -9.75 13.03
C GLY A 343 34.08 -8.55 12.85
N TYR A 344 34.27 -8.11 11.60
CA TYR A 344 35.30 -7.11 11.26
C TYR A 344 34.82 -5.68 11.56
N THR A 345 35.67 -4.89 12.22
CA THR A 345 35.34 -3.53 12.72
C THR A 345 36.28 -2.44 12.22
N GLY A 346 37.11 -2.71 11.21
CA GLY A 346 37.98 -1.70 10.61
C GLY A 346 37.21 -0.60 9.87
N ASP A 347 37.89 0.47 9.51
CA ASP A 347 37.27 1.65 8.87
C ASP A 347 36.61 1.33 7.50
N ASP A 348 37.07 0.27 6.84
CA ASP A 348 36.50 -0.22 5.57
C ASP A 348 35.46 -1.35 5.76
N ALA A 349 34.92 -1.50 6.98
CA ALA A 349 33.90 -2.50 7.29
C ALA A 349 32.55 -2.18 6.64
N VAL A 350 31.93 -3.20 6.04
CA VAL A 350 30.60 -3.11 5.41
C VAL A 350 29.69 -4.19 6.01
N VAL A 351 28.45 -3.82 6.30
CA VAL A 351 27.45 -4.71 6.91
C VAL A 351 26.90 -5.69 5.87
N ILE A 352 26.87 -6.99 6.20
CA ILE A 352 26.37 -8.06 5.33
C ILE A 352 25.20 -8.85 5.91
N GLU A 353 25.05 -8.83 7.24
CA GLU A 353 23.94 -9.48 7.93
C GLU A 353 23.49 -8.58 9.09
N GLN A 354 22.18 -8.58 9.36
CA GLN A 354 21.58 -7.93 10.52
C GLN A 354 20.64 -8.91 11.22
N ASN A 355 20.58 -8.85 12.55
CA ASN A 355 19.70 -9.67 13.37
C ASN A 355 19.05 -8.83 14.49
N PRO A 356 17.71 -8.76 14.58
CA PRO A 356 16.71 -9.42 13.73
C PRO A 356 16.73 -8.99 12.25
N PRO A 357 16.24 -9.85 11.34
CA PRO A 357 16.27 -9.57 9.90
C PRO A 357 15.17 -8.61 9.43
N THR A 358 14.08 -8.44 10.20
CA THR A 358 12.94 -7.61 9.81
C THR A 358 12.89 -6.28 10.57
N THR A 359 12.39 -5.24 9.90
CA THR A 359 12.19 -3.91 10.46
C THR A 359 11.35 -3.95 11.74
N MET A 360 10.24 -4.69 11.72
CA MET A 360 9.31 -4.80 12.85
C MET A 360 9.97 -5.41 14.08
N GLU A 361 10.76 -6.48 13.89
CA GLU A 361 11.45 -7.14 15.00
C GLU A 361 12.56 -6.26 15.58
N VAL A 362 13.31 -5.54 14.73
CA VAL A 362 14.34 -4.59 15.19
C VAL A 362 13.72 -3.48 16.05
N LEU A 363 12.64 -2.86 15.56
CA LEU A 363 11.94 -1.79 16.29
C LEU A 363 11.35 -2.30 17.61
N LYS A 364 10.79 -3.51 17.62
CA LYS A 364 10.25 -4.14 18.82
C LYS A 364 11.34 -4.49 19.84
N ALA A 365 12.50 -4.95 19.38
CA ALA A 365 13.61 -5.33 20.23
C ALA A 365 14.40 -4.12 20.76
N GLY A 366 14.37 -2.99 20.04
CA GLY A 366 15.17 -1.80 20.35
C GLY A 366 16.68 -2.01 20.16
N LYS A 367 17.09 -3.10 19.52
CA LYS A 367 18.49 -3.48 19.32
C LYS A 367 18.70 -4.26 18.03
N VAL A 368 19.92 -4.20 17.50
CA VAL A 368 20.31 -4.95 16.30
C VAL A 368 21.76 -5.43 16.40
N SER A 369 22.00 -6.71 16.12
CA SER A 369 23.35 -7.24 15.88
C SER A 369 23.69 -7.15 14.40
N LEU A 370 24.86 -6.59 14.09
CA LEU A 370 25.37 -6.38 12.75
C LEU A 370 26.61 -7.23 12.53
N LYS A 371 26.63 -8.00 11.45
CA LYS A 371 27.84 -8.70 11.01
C LYS A 371 28.48 -7.93 9.87
N ALA A 372 29.77 -7.64 10.00
CA ALA A 372 30.51 -6.88 9.01
C ALA A 372 31.77 -7.60 8.52
N ILE A 373 32.13 -7.31 7.27
CA ILE A 373 33.32 -7.81 6.58
C ILE A 373 34.09 -6.64 5.95
N GLN A 374 35.34 -6.87 5.55
CA GLN A 374 36.08 -5.90 4.74
C GLN A 374 35.36 -5.62 3.41
N SER A 375 35.32 -4.35 3.00
CA SER A 375 34.70 -3.92 1.73
C SER A 375 35.29 -4.60 0.49
N SER A 376 36.54 -5.07 0.57
CA SER A 376 37.21 -5.87 -0.46
C SER A 376 36.53 -7.22 -0.71
N ARG A 377 35.68 -7.69 0.20
CA ARG A 377 34.90 -8.94 0.09
C ARG A 377 33.45 -8.73 -0.34
N LEU A 378 33.01 -7.47 -0.52
CA LEU A 378 31.74 -7.11 -1.13
C LEU A 378 31.94 -6.73 -2.59
N VAL A 379 31.34 -7.51 -3.50
CA VAL A 379 31.50 -7.36 -4.95
C VAL A 379 30.32 -6.59 -5.54
N ARG A 380 30.60 -5.49 -6.24
CA ARG A 380 29.57 -4.77 -6.99
C ARG A 380 29.37 -5.38 -8.38
N ILE A 381 28.10 -5.51 -8.76
CA ILE A 381 27.69 -6.09 -10.03
C ILE A 381 26.73 -5.17 -10.77
N GLU A 382 26.80 -5.22 -12.08
CA GLU A 382 25.89 -4.53 -12.99
C GLU A 382 25.09 -5.58 -13.77
N LEU A 383 23.77 -5.45 -13.80
CA LEU A 383 22.86 -6.42 -14.43
C LEU A 383 22.22 -5.85 -15.70
N TYR A 384 21.98 -6.71 -16.69
CA TYR A 384 21.42 -6.33 -17.99
C TYR A 384 19.92 -6.63 -18.06
N ASP A 385 19.11 -5.82 -17.35
CA ASP A 385 17.65 -6.05 -17.18
C ASP A 385 16.90 -6.30 -18.49
N ASP A 386 17.28 -5.63 -19.57
CA ASP A 386 16.60 -5.75 -20.87
C ASP A 386 17.00 -6.99 -21.68
N LEU A 387 18.15 -7.61 -21.38
CA LEU A 387 18.72 -8.67 -22.22
C LEU A 387 18.34 -10.08 -21.76
N ALA A 388 18.26 -10.31 -20.44
CA ALA A 388 17.98 -11.63 -19.86
C ALA A 388 17.01 -11.56 -18.67
N PRO A 389 15.80 -11.03 -18.85
CA PRO A 389 14.89 -10.70 -17.74
C PRO A 389 14.47 -11.92 -16.90
N LYS A 390 14.24 -13.09 -17.51
CA LYS A 390 13.83 -14.29 -16.75
C LYS A 390 14.99 -14.89 -15.97
N THR A 391 16.17 -14.90 -16.58
CA THR A 391 17.40 -15.38 -15.95
C THR A 391 17.83 -14.45 -14.81
N LEU A 392 17.61 -13.14 -14.96
CA LEU A 392 17.85 -12.16 -13.90
C LEU A 392 16.88 -12.30 -12.74
N ASP A 393 15.59 -12.54 -13.02
CA ASP A 393 14.61 -12.83 -11.98
C ASP A 393 15.01 -14.07 -11.16
N TYR A 394 15.50 -15.13 -11.84
CA TYR A 394 16.11 -16.29 -11.18
C TYR A 394 17.32 -15.91 -10.34
N PHE A 395 18.30 -15.21 -10.92
CA PHE A 395 19.53 -14.82 -10.22
C PHE A 395 19.22 -14.01 -8.95
N ARG A 396 18.37 -12.98 -9.06
CA ARG A 396 17.98 -12.16 -7.91
C ARG A 396 17.22 -12.96 -6.86
N HIS A 397 16.42 -13.96 -7.24
CA HIS A 397 15.77 -14.88 -6.30
C HIS A 397 16.80 -15.73 -5.55
N VAL A 398 17.64 -16.47 -6.26
CA VAL A 398 18.53 -17.45 -5.63
C VAL A 398 19.65 -16.83 -4.80
N VAL A 399 19.96 -15.56 -5.06
CA VAL A 399 20.93 -14.75 -4.31
C VAL A 399 20.25 -13.89 -3.22
N GLY A 400 18.92 -13.77 -3.23
CA GLY A 400 18.15 -13.01 -2.24
C GLY A 400 18.08 -11.49 -2.49
N LEU A 401 18.50 -11.02 -3.66
CA LEU A 401 18.55 -9.60 -4.04
C LEU A 401 17.16 -8.97 -4.32
N LYS A 402 16.12 -9.78 -4.44
CA LYS A 402 14.74 -9.29 -4.56
C LYS A 402 14.32 -8.51 -3.32
N GLU A 403 14.59 -9.08 -2.16
CA GLU A 403 14.21 -8.51 -0.87
C GLU A 403 15.31 -7.65 -0.23
N ARG A 404 16.58 -8.08 -0.36
CA ARG A 404 17.73 -7.49 0.33
C ARG A 404 18.69 -6.83 -0.66
N PRO A 405 19.42 -5.78 -0.27
CA PRO A 405 20.39 -5.13 -1.15
C PRO A 405 21.69 -5.93 -1.33
N VAL A 406 22.02 -6.81 -0.36
CA VAL A 406 23.21 -7.66 -0.39
C VAL A 406 22.78 -9.11 -0.36
N GLY A 407 23.40 -9.93 -1.22
CA GLY A 407 23.11 -11.35 -1.33
C GLY A 407 24.36 -12.22 -1.21
N PRO A 408 24.31 -13.32 -0.43
CA PRO A 408 25.41 -14.26 -0.31
C PRO A 408 25.48 -15.18 -1.53
N LEU A 409 26.70 -15.43 -1.99
CA LEU A 409 26.99 -16.24 -3.16
C LEU A 409 28.14 -17.21 -2.83
N PRO A 410 27.84 -18.45 -2.39
CA PRO A 410 28.85 -19.43 -2.02
C PRO A 410 29.67 -19.89 -3.22
N VAL A 411 30.99 -19.92 -3.05
CA VAL A 411 31.94 -20.41 -4.04
C VAL A 411 31.87 -21.93 -4.07
N PHE A 412 31.48 -22.46 -5.23
CA PHE A 412 31.36 -23.91 -5.46
C PHE A 412 32.66 -24.51 -6.00
N PHE A 413 33.28 -23.86 -6.99
CA PHE A 413 34.49 -24.36 -7.62
C PHE A 413 35.31 -23.19 -8.18
N VAL A 414 36.63 -23.25 -8.06
CA VAL A 414 37.55 -22.28 -8.67
C VAL A 414 38.44 -23.01 -9.67
N TYR A 415 38.34 -22.65 -10.94
CA TYR A 415 39.07 -23.31 -12.02
C TYR A 415 39.76 -22.31 -12.94
N GLU A 416 41.09 -22.31 -12.91
CA GLU A 416 41.95 -21.42 -13.69
C GLU A 416 41.46 -19.97 -13.63
N ASN A 417 40.80 -19.50 -14.70
CA ASN A 417 40.29 -18.14 -14.84
C ASN A 417 38.77 -18.02 -14.63
N THR A 418 38.13 -18.95 -13.91
CA THR A 418 36.67 -18.99 -13.69
C THR A 418 36.33 -19.31 -12.24
N VAL A 419 35.39 -18.57 -11.66
CA VAL A 419 34.77 -18.89 -10.37
C VAL A 419 33.33 -19.31 -10.62
N LEU A 420 32.97 -20.47 -10.09
CA LEU A 420 31.61 -21.01 -10.14
C LEU A 420 30.98 -20.93 -8.76
N PHE A 421 29.71 -20.56 -8.73
CA PHE A 421 28.93 -20.37 -7.52
C PHE A 421 27.69 -21.25 -7.55
N LYS A 422 27.35 -21.78 -6.38
CA LYS A 422 26.13 -22.55 -6.17
C LYS A 422 25.24 -21.82 -5.17
N PRO A 423 24.08 -21.30 -5.61
CA PRO A 423 23.16 -20.61 -4.70
C PRO A 423 22.69 -21.46 -3.54
N LEU A 424 22.36 -20.81 -2.41
CA LEU A 424 21.80 -21.46 -1.22
C LEU A 424 20.28 -21.63 -1.30
N ILE A 425 19.61 -20.66 -1.94
CA ILE A 425 18.15 -20.65 -2.04
C ILE A 425 17.76 -21.55 -3.20
N ASP A 426 16.94 -22.56 -2.88
CA ASP A 426 16.42 -23.48 -3.88
C ASP A 426 15.39 -22.79 -4.78
N ALA A 427 15.49 -23.06 -6.07
CA ALA A 427 14.70 -22.44 -7.11
C ALA A 427 13.63 -23.37 -7.66
N LEU A 428 13.01 -24.21 -6.82
CA LEU A 428 12.00 -25.23 -7.19
C LEU A 428 10.87 -24.71 -8.11
N ARG A 429 10.64 -23.39 -8.11
CA ARG A 429 9.62 -22.71 -8.93
C ARG A 429 10.10 -22.37 -10.34
N TYR A 430 11.40 -22.24 -10.55
CA TYR A 430 12.01 -22.03 -11.86
C TYR A 430 12.17 -23.38 -12.54
N LYS A 431 11.07 -23.87 -13.13
CA LYS A 431 11.04 -25.16 -13.81
C LYS A 431 12.00 -25.22 -15.00
N GLU A 432 12.20 -24.08 -15.65
CA GLU A 432 12.95 -23.94 -16.90
C GLU A 432 13.72 -22.62 -16.88
N LEU A 433 15.02 -22.69 -17.13
CA LEU A 433 15.84 -21.54 -17.48
C LEU A 433 16.10 -21.61 -18.97
N LEU A 434 15.23 -20.94 -19.73
CA LEU A 434 15.35 -20.87 -21.19
C LEU A 434 16.63 -20.13 -21.59
N PRO A 435 17.23 -20.44 -22.74
CA PRO A 435 18.30 -19.63 -23.28
C PRO A 435 17.89 -18.16 -23.50
N GLU A 436 18.62 -17.24 -22.88
CA GLU A 436 18.45 -15.77 -22.97
C GLU A 436 19.85 -15.12 -23.03
N ASN A 437 20.02 -14.07 -23.84
CA ASN A 437 21.30 -13.35 -23.99
C ASN A 437 22.54 -14.25 -24.07
N LYS A 438 22.49 -15.26 -24.96
CA LYS A 438 23.61 -16.18 -25.16
C LYS A 438 24.80 -15.46 -25.77
N PRO A 439 26.05 -15.87 -25.46
CA PRO A 439 27.22 -15.41 -26.20
C PRO A 439 27.11 -15.72 -27.69
N THR A 440 27.32 -14.70 -28.52
CA THR A 440 27.43 -14.82 -29.99
C THR A 440 28.87 -14.65 -30.49
N GLY A 441 29.78 -14.28 -29.61
CA GLY A 441 31.20 -14.04 -29.89
C GLY A 441 32.04 -14.14 -28.62
N PRO A 442 33.28 -13.61 -28.63
CA PRO A 442 34.14 -13.58 -27.46
C PRO A 442 33.43 -12.97 -26.25
N VAL A 443 33.44 -13.67 -25.12
CA VAL A 443 32.84 -13.19 -23.88
C VAL A 443 33.88 -12.36 -23.13
N PRO A 444 33.62 -11.07 -22.82
CA PRO A 444 34.56 -10.24 -22.09
C PRO A 444 34.86 -10.74 -20.68
N ALA A 445 36.06 -10.43 -20.18
CA ALA A 445 36.40 -10.60 -18.78
C ALA A 445 35.41 -9.85 -17.86
N GLY A 446 35.12 -10.45 -16.70
CA GLY A 446 34.17 -9.95 -15.72
C GLY A 446 32.71 -10.27 -16.02
N SER A 447 32.39 -10.91 -17.14
CA SER A 447 31.00 -11.28 -17.47
C SER A 447 30.43 -12.28 -16.47
N ILE A 448 29.17 -12.09 -16.08
CA ILE A 448 28.41 -12.99 -15.21
C ILE A 448 27.49 -13.85 -16.09
N GLY A 449 27.59 -15.17 -15.93
CA GLY A 449 26.81 -16.15 -16.67
C GLY A 449 26.02 -17.06 -15.75
N VAL A 450 24.82 -17.43 -16.18
CA VAL A 450 24.01 -18.47 -15.54
C VAL A 450 23.82 -19.62 -16.52
N THR A 451 24.05 -20.84 -16.05
CA THR A 451 23.79 -22.04 -16.84
C THR A 451 22.30 -22.20 -17.11
N ASN A 452 21.93 -22.28 -18.38
CA ASN A 452 20.56 -22.50 -18.82
C ASN A 452 20.27 -24.00 -19.00
N GLN A 453 19.02 -24.34 -19.33
CA GLN A 453 18.52 -25.71 -19.39
C GLN A 453 19.14 -26.60 -20.48
N VAL A 454 19.88 -26.04 -21.43
CA VAL A 454 20.57 -26.82 -22.48
C VAL A 454 21.70 -27.65 -21.87
N ALA A 455 22.23 -27.25 -20.73
CA ALA A 455 23.28 -27.96 -20.00
C ALA A 455 22.75 -28.67 -18.76
N LYS A 456 23.53 -29.65 -18.25
CA LYS A 456 23.12 -30.49 -17.12
C LYS A 456 23.10 -29.75 -15.77
N ARG A 457 23.88 -28.67 -15.62
CA ARG A 457 24.05 -27.93 -14.37
C ARG A 457 23.25 -26.62 -14.36
N THR A 458 22.00 -26.68 -14.80
CA THR A 458 21.06 -25.54 -14.82
C THR A 458 21.10 -24.76 -13.51
N GLY A 459 21.21 -23.44 -13.59
CA GLY A 459 21.21 -22.54 -12.45
C GLY A 459 22.57 -22.27 -11.81
N LEU A 460 23.65 -22.94 -12.26
CA LEU A 460 25.00 -22.60 -11.80
C LEU A 460 25.39 -21.20 -12.28
N ILE A 461 25.94 -20.39 -11.38
CA ILE A 461 26.39 -19.03 -11.70
C ILE A 461 27.90 -19.07 -11.87
N GLY A 462 28.44 -18.32 -12.82
CA GLY A 462 29.88 -18.19 -12.95
C GLY A 462 30.35 -16.84 -13.44
N VAL A 463 31.59 -16.53 -13.09
CA VAL A 463 32.30 -15.30 -13.48
C VAL A 463 33.64 -15.68 -14.06
N LYS A 464 34.03 -15.02 -15.15
CA LYS A 464 35.29 -15.27 -15.85
C LYS A 464 36.26 -14.11 -15.72
N PHE A 465 37.54 -14.39 -15.50
CA PHE A 465 38.58 -13.37 -15.34
C PHE A 465 39.23 -12.91 -16.65
N VAL A 466 39.08 -13.70 -17.73
CA VAL A 466 39.69 -13.43 -19.03
C VAL A 466 38.67 -13.59 -20.15
N GLU A 467 38.96 -13.00 -21.32
CA GLU A 467 38.16 -13.24 -22.52
C GLU A 467 38.20 -14.72 -22.91
N ASP A 468 37.06 -15.29 -23.28
CA ASP A 468 36.98 -16.65 -23.82
C ASP A 468 36.10 -16.71 -25.06
N ARG A 469 36.54 -17.53 -26.03
CA ARG A 469 35.92 -17.68 -27.35
C ARG A 469 35.19 -19.00 -27.54
N ARG A 470 35.21 -19.88 -26.53
CA ARG A 470 34.71 -21.26 -26.57
C ARG A 470 33.69 -21.55 -25.47
N TYR A 471 33.88 -21.01 -24.27
CA TYR A 471 33.05 -21.30 -23.09
C TYR A 471 32.55 -20.04 -22.40
N GLY A 472 31.29 -20.05 -21.99
CA GLY A 472 30.67 -18.96 -21.23
C GLY A 472 31.16 -18.90 -19.77
N PRO A 473 30.75 -17.86 -19.02
CA PRO A 473 31.22 -17.68 -17.64
C PRO A 473 30.77 -18.77 -16.66
N SER A 474 29.68 -19.49 -16.94
CA SER A 474 29.22 -20.60 -16.09
C SER A 474 29.97 -21.92 -16.31
N GLY A 475 31.01 -21.91 -17.16
CA GLY A 475 31.80 -23.10 -17.52
C GLY A 475 31.18 -23.96 -18.63
N GLU A 476 29.96 -23.64 -19.06
CA GLU A 476 29.27 -24.35 -20.14
C GLU A 476 29.59 -23.75 -21.52
N LYS A 477 29.22 -24.46 -22.59
CA LYS A 477 29.30 -23.90 -23.96
C LYS A 477 28.40 -22.66 -24.07
N PHE A 478 28.64 -21.83 -25.08
CA PHE A 478 27.85 -20.62 -25.35
C PHE A 478 26.34 -20.88 -25.42
N GLU A 479 25.93 -22.01 -26.00
CA GLU A 479 24.50 -22.39 -26.06
C GLU A 479 23.86 -22.64 -24.68
N GLY A 480 24.66 -23.12 -23.73
CA GLY A 480 24.26 -23.46 -22.36
C GLY A 480 24.42 -22.32 -21.35
N THR A 481 24.81 -21.13 -21.79
CA THR A 481 25.09 -19.99 -20.89
C THR A 481 24.27 -18.77 -21.26
N ASN A 482 23.60 -18.18 -20.27
CA ASN A 482 22.93 -16.89 -20.38
C ASN A 482 23.80 -15.82 -19.73
N ILE A 483 24.14 -14.75 -20.46
CA ILE A 483 24.86 -13.61 -19.88
C ILE A 483 23.88 -12.68 -19.21
N ILE A 484 24.10 -12.39 -17.93
CA ILE A 484 23.16 -11.58 -17.12
C ILE A 484 23.71 -10.23 -16.71
N GLY A 485 25.01 -10.02 -16.85
CA GLY A 485 25.66 -8.81 -16.34
C GLY A 485 27.17 -8.92 -16.32
N ARG A 486 27.79 -8.06 -15.52
CA ARG A 486 29.23 -8.06 -15.28
C ARG A 486 29.58 -7.66 -13.85
N VAL A 487 30.74 -8.13 -13.39
CA VAL A 487 31.36 -7.69 -12.16
C VAL A 487 32.12 -6.40 -12.41
N ILE A 488 31.89 -5.39 -11.57
CA ILE A 488 32.56 -4.09 -11.64
C ILE A 488 33.94 -4.18 -11.00
N ASP A 489 34.01 -4.77 -9.79
CA ASP A 489 35.23 -4.92 -9.01
C ASP A 489 35.86 -6.31 -9.20
N LEU A 490 36.26 -6.66 -10.42
CA LEU A 490 36.72 -8.03 -10.74
C LEU A 490 37.89 -8.53 -9.88
N ASP A 491 38.75 -7.61 -9.43
CA ASP A 491 39.92 -7.94 -8.61
C ASP A 491 39.56 -8.54 -7.24
N LYS A 492 38.39 -8.20 -6.69
CA LYS A 492 37.89 -8.74 -5.41
C LYS A 492 37.61 -10.24 -5.46
N LEU A 493 37.48 -10.80 -6.66
CA LEU A 493 37.22 -12.22 -6.87
C LEU A 493 38.49 -13.06 -7.09
N ARG A 494 39.68 -12.46 -7.26
CA ARG A 494 40.89 -13.21 -7.62
C ARG A 494 41.39 -14.17 -6.55
N ASP A 495 41.24 -13.80 -5.27
CA ASP A 495 41.77 -14.55 -4.13
C ASP A 495 40.71 -15.42 -3.42
N VAL A 496 39.53 -15.58 -4.03
CA VAL A 496 38.44 -16.38 -3.44
C VAL A 496 38.75 -17.86 -3.52
N LYS A 497 38.39 -18.60 -2.47
CA LYS A 497 38.63 -20.05 -2.37
C LYS A 497 37.32 -20.82 -2.34
N GLU A 498 37.40 -22.09 -2.73
CA GLU A 498 36.27 -23.01 -2.61
C GLU A 498 35.77 -23.09 -1.16
N GLY A 499 34.44 -23.04 -0.98
CA GLY A 499 33.81 -23.02 0.34
C GLY A 499 33.71 -21.64 0.98
N GLU A 500 34.33 -20.59 0.42
CA GLU A 500 34.10 -19.22 0.88
C GLU A 500 32.73 -18.68 0.40
N ILE A 501 32.24 -17.63 1.06
CA ILE A 501 31.04 -16.90 0.65
C ILE A 501 31.46 -15.52 0.15
N VAL A 502 31.13 -15.24 -1.10
CA VAL A 502 31.22 -13.89 -1.67
C VAL A 502 29.90 -13.18 -1.45
N TYR A 503 29.92 -11.90 -1.12
CA TYR A 503 28.72 -11.08 -1.04
C TYR A 503 28.64 -10.19 -2.27
N VAL A 504 27.45 -10.11 -2.87
CA VAL A 504 27.21 -9.27 -4.05
C VAL A 504 26.19 -8.19 -3.77
N MET A 505 26.37 -7.04 -4.38
CA MET A 505 25.45 -5.91 -4.34
C MET A 505 25.26 -5.34 -5.74
N GLU A 506 24.02 -5.11 -6.13
CA GLU A 506 23.67 -4.55 -7.43
C GLU A 506 23.89 -3.03 -7.45
N GLU A 507 24.58 -2.53 -8.46
CA GLU A 507 24.75 -1.11 -8.74
C GLU A 507 23.75 -0.70 -9.84
N LYS A 508 22.71 0.07 -9.47
CA LYS A 508 21.71 0.55 -10.42
C LYS A 508 22.32 1.68 -11.28
N ARG A 509 22.13 1.60 -12.60
CA ARG A 509 22.52 2.64 -13.55
C ARG A 509 21.74 3.94 -13.40
#